data_AF-A0A7J8TSL9-F1
#
_entry.id   AF-A0A7J8TSL9-F1
#
_cell.length_a   1.000
_cell.length_b   1.000
_cell.length_c   1.000
_cell.angle_alpha   90.00
_cell.angle_beta   90.00
_cell.angle_gamma   90.00
#
_symmetry.space_group_name_H-M   'P 1'
#
loop_
_entity.id
_entity.type
_entity.pdbx_description
1 polymer ?
#
loop_
_entity_poly.entity_id
_entity_poly.type
_entity_poly.pdbx_seq_one_letter_code
_entity_poly.pdbx_strand_id
1 'polypeptide(L)'
;MNCTKPIKSSLYIEASRCTTKSNTSSSLPTSHFYFLNGNTHPSDINQACTIKTEVLIMVNNITGMSTLDIYKKLSEGFWVKWSRWDSDSCYYNKNKVWFKDM
;
A
#
# COMPACT_ATOMS: atom_id res chain seq x y z
N MET A 1 -3.75 0.53 1.58
CA MET A 1 -5.23 0.40 1.72
C MET A 1 -5.69 1.05 3.00
N ASN A 2 -6.94 1.53 3.04
CA ASN A 2 -7.60 2.01 4.25
C ASN A 2 -8.87 1.17 4.47
N CYS A 3 -9.00 0.53 5.63
CA CYS A 3 -10.13 -0.34 5.96
C CYS A 3 -10.85 0.18 7.21
N THR A 4 -12.18 0.11 7.23
CA THR A 4 -13.00 0.59 8.35
C THR A 4 -13.02 -0.38 9.54
N LYS A 5 -12.56 -1.62 9.33
CA LYS A 5 -12.47 -2.67 10.35
C LYS A 5 -11.10 -3.36 10.28
N PRO A 6 -10.59 -3.87 11.42
CA PRO A 6 -9.36 -4.64 11.40
C PRO A 6 -9.60 -5.98 10.69
N ILE A 7 -8.65 -6.38 9.85
CA ILE A 7 -8.70 -7.64 9.13
C ILE A 7 -7.73 -8.63 9.79
N LYS A 8 -8.26 -9.79 10.16
CA LYS A 8 -7.47 -10.92 10.68
C LYS A 8 -7.17 -11.88 9.54
N SER A 9 -6.16 -11.57 8.73
CA SER A 9 -5.70 -12.42 7.64
C SER A 9 -4.22 -12.18 7.37
N SER A 10 -3.47 -13.25 7.09
CA SER A 10 -2.05 -13.18 6.73
C SER A 10 -1.78 -12.47 5.40
N LEU A 11 -2.82 -12.27 4.59
CA LEU A 11 -2.74 -11.52 3.33
C LEU A 11 -2.67 -10.01 3.54
N TYR A 12 -3.03 -9.51 4.73
CA TYR A 12 -3.11 -8.10 5.07
C TYR A 12 -2.00 -7.74 6.04
N ILE A 13 -0.95 -7.08 5.53
CA ILE A 13 0.20 -6.68 6.35
C ILE A 13 -0.05 -5.26 6.86
N GLU A 14 -0.03 -5.07 8.18
CA GLU A 14 -0.28 -3.78 8.80
C GLU A 14 0.78 -2.75 8.35
N ALA A 15 0.28 -1.62 7.84
CA ALA A 15 1.09 -0.50 7.34
C ALA A 15 1.05 0.72 8.27
N SER A 16 0.37 0.61 9.41
CA SER A 16 0.32 1.68 10.42
C SER A 16 1.69 1.80 11.10
N ARG A 17 2.37 2.95 10.96
CA ARG A 17 3.64 3.22 11.67
C ARG A 17 3.45 3.64 13.13
N CYS A 18 2.27 4.15 13.47
CA CYS A 18 1.93 4.58 14.81
C CYS A 18 0.49 4.18 15.13
N THR A 19 0.27 3.55 16.29
CA THR A 19 -1.00 3.76 16.97
C THR A 19 -0.92 5.19 17.48
N THR A 20 -1.67 6.12 16.89
CA THR A 20 -1.88 7.40 17.54
C THR A 20 -2.59 7.07 18.85
N LYS A 21 -1.83 6.93 19.95
CA LYS A 21 -2.39 7.09 21.29
C LYS A 21 -2.75 8.56 21.39
N SER A 22 -3.84 8.95 20.75
CA SER A 22 -4.47 10.22 21.04
C SER A 22 -4.87 10.13 22.50
N ASN A 23 -4.12 10.82 23.37
CA ASN A 23 -4.44 10.96 24.80
C ASN A 23 -5.75 11.75 25.03
N THR A 24 -6.49 12.05 23.97
CA THR A 24 -7.88 12.47 24.01
C THR A 24 -8.77 11.24 23.92
N SER A 25 -9.52 10.99 25.00
CA SER A 25 -10.63 10.03 25.06
C SER A 25 -11.53 10.16 23.82
N SER A 26 -12.06 9.02 23.36
CA SER A 26 -13.03 8.82 22.26
C SER A 26 -12.55 8.95 20.81
N SER A 27 -12.01 7.86 20.26
CA SER A 27 -12.63 7.11 19.14
C SER A 27 -11.70 5.97 18.74
N LEU A 28 -12.21 4.75 18.51
CA LEU A 28 -11.44 3.69 17.84
C LEU A 28 -10.83 4.24 16.53
N PRO A 29 -9.67 3.74 16.07
CA PRO A 29 -9.16 4.09 14.76
C PRO A 29 -10.26 3.90 13.71
N THR A 30 -10.71 4.98 13.08
CA THR A 30 -11.72 4.93 12.01
C THR A 30 -11.15 4.36 10.70
N SER A 31 -9.83 4.17 10.66
CA SER A 31 -9.09 3.66 9.50
C SER A 31 -7.95 2.76 9.94
N HIS A 32 -7.90 1.56 9.37
CA HIS A 32 -6.82 0.60 9.50
C HIS A 32 -6.04 0.54 8.18
N PHE A 33 -4.73 0.73 8.22
CA PHE A 33 -3.90 0.77 7.02
C PHE A 33 -3.17 -0.55 6.79
N TYR A 34 -3.25 -1.06 5.57
CA TYR A 34 -2.60 -2.29 5.16
C TYR A 34 -1.84 -2.12 3.85
N PHE A 35 -0.71 -2.82 3.71
CA PHE A 35 -0.06 -3.03 2.43
C PHE A 35 -0.87 -4.02 1.60
N LEU A 36 -1.02 -3.72 0.31
CA LEU A 36 -1.62 -4.62 -0.65
C LEU A 36 -0.50 -5.28 -1.46
N ASN A 37 -0.58 -6.59 -1.64
CA ASN A 37 0.29 -7.27 -2.60
C ASN A 37 -0.16 -6.93 -4.02
N GLY A 38 0.77 -6.52 -4.89
CA GLY A 38 0.45 -6.09 -6.26
C GLY A 38 -0.24 -7.16 -7.13
N ASN A 39 -0.18 -8.43 -6.73
CA ASN A 39 -0.83 -9.54 -7.44
C ASN A 39 -2.23 -9.88 -6.89
N THR A 40 -2.72 -9.15 -5.88
CA THR A 40 -4.07 -9.38 -5.32
C THR A 40 -5.13 -8.98 -6.34
N HIS A 41 -6.01 -9.91 -6.70
CA HIS A 41 -7.11 -9.61 -7.62
C HIS A 41 -8.12 -8.68 -6.93
N PRO A 42 -8.73 -7.70 -7.63
CA PRO A 42 -9.67 -6.77 -7.01
C PRO A 42 -10.85 -7.44 -6.29
N SER A 43 -11.28 -8.63 -6.74
CA SER A 43 -12.33 -9.43 -6.09
C SER A 43 -11.94 -9.94 -4.70
N ASP A 44 -10.65 -10.06 -4.42
CA ASP A 44 -10.12 -10.64 -3.19
C ASP A 44 -9.91 -9.57 -2.10
N ILE A 45 -10.16 -8.31 -2.46
CA ILE A 45 -10.11 -7.18 -1.55
C ILE A 45 -11.36 -7.21 -0.67
N ASN A 46 -11.14 -7.17 0.65
CA ASN A 46 -12.23 -7.14 1.61
C ASN A 46 -13.09 -5.89 1.41
N GLN A 47 -14.42 -6.06 1.42
CA GLN A 47 -15.38 -4.97 1.22
C GLN A 47 -15.26 -3.84 2.27
N ALA A 48 -14.66 -4.11 3.43
CA ALA A 48 -14.37 -3.10 4.43
C ALA A 48 -13.20 -2.16 4.04
N CYS A 49 -12.48 -2.46 2.95
CA CYS A 49 -11.30 -1.73 2.50
C CYS A 49 -11.55 -0.91 1.24
N THR A 50 -10.92 0.26 1.20
CA THR A 50 -10.85 1.10 0.01
C THR A 50 -9.38 1.34 -0.34
N ILE A 51 -9.05 1.23 -1.64
CA ILE A 51 -7.76 1.65 -2.16
C ILE A 51 -7.78 3.18 -2.25
N LYS A 52 -7.32 3.87 -1.20
CA LYS A 52 -7.22 5.34 -1.20
C LYS A 52 -6.07 5.88 -2.03
N THR A 53 -4.99 5.11 -2.13
CA THR A 53 -3.84 5.46 -2.93
C THR A 53 -3.30 4.17 -3.52
N GLU A 54 -3.39 4.07 -4.83
CA GLU A 54 -2.61 3.12 -5.59
C GLU A 54 -1.26 3.78 -5.84
N VAL A 55 -0.48 4.00 -4.77
CA VAL A 55 0.96 4.05 -5.01
C VAL A 55 1.26 2.64 -5.47
N LEU A 56 1.47 2.47 -6.78
CA LEU A 56 2.00 1.26 -7.39
C LEU A 56 3.42 1.06 -6.83
N ILE A 57 3.47 0.73 -5.55
CA ILE A 57 4.63 0.20 -4.86
C ILE A 57 4.75 -1.19 -5.46
N MET A 58 5.45 -1.28 -6.58
CA MET A 58 5.84 -2.54 -7.22
C MET A 58 6.91 -3.23 -6.37
N VAL A 59 6.63 -3.43 -5.08
CA VAL A 59 7.28 -4.47 -4.30
C VAL A 59 6.45 -5.72 -4.57
N ASN A 60 6.90 -6.49 -5.55
CA ASN A 60 6.24 -7.74 -5.91
C ASN A 60 6.41 -8.75 -4.78
N ASN A 61 5.32 -9.45 -4.45
CA ASN A 61 5.31 -10.55 -3.49
C ASN A 61 5.79 -10.14 -2.08
N ILE A 62 5.00 -9.31 -1.41
CA ILE A 62 5.21 -8.97 0.01
C ILE A 62 4.74 -10.07 0.97
N THR A 63 4.22 -11.19 0.45
CA THR A 63 3.68 -12.30 1.26
C THR A 63 4.76 -12.83 2.20
N GLY A 64 4.47 -12.87 3.50
CA GLY A 64 5.40 -13.36 4.52
C GLY A 64 6.51 -12.38 4.92
N MET A 65 6.56 -11.19 4.32
CA MET A 65 7.48 -10.13 4.75
C MET A 65 6.98 -9.45 6.03
N SER A 66 7.90 -9.00 6.87
CA SER A 66 7.54 -8.10 7.96
C SER A 66 7.28 -6.69 7.45
N THR A 67 6.50 -5.91 8.21
CA THR A 67 6.30 -4.47 7.96
C THR A 67 7.62 -3.72 7.84
N LEU A 68 8.62 -4.07 8.66
CA LEU A 68 9.96 -3.45 8.63
C LEU A 68 10.70 -3.74 7.31
N ASP A 69 10.65 -4.98 6.84
CA ASP A 69 11.30 -5.38 5.59
C ASP A 69 10.68 -4.67 4.38
N ILE A 70 9.35 -4.47 4.39
CA ILE A 70 8.64 -3.71 3.35
C ILE A 70 9.13 -2.27 3.35
N TYR A 71 9.24 -1.62 4.53
CA TYR A 71 9.76 -0.26 4.61
C TYR A 71 11.21 -0.16 4.16
N LYS A 72 12.06 -1.13 4.48
CA LYS A 72 13.45 -1.16 4.01
C LYS A 72 13.51 -1.21 2.48
N LYS A 73 12.74 -2.08 1.85
CA LYS A 73 12.63 -2.15 0.37
C LYS A 73 12.14 -0.84 -0.24
N LEU A 74 11.17 -0.19 0.41
CA LEU A 74 10.68 1.12 -0.03
C LEU A 74 11.78 2.19 0.01
N SER A 75 12.62 2.18 1.05
CA SER A 75 13.74 3.11 1.22
C SER A 75 14.87 2.89 0.20
N GLU A 76 15.07 1.66 -0.27
CA GLU A 76 16.04 1.32 -1.35
C GLU A 76 15.60 1.86 -2.73
N GLY A 77 14.36 2.33 -2.82
CA GLY A 77 13.72 2.86 -4.02
C GLY A 77 13.11 1.75 -4.88
N PHE A 78 11.97 2.05 -5.50
CA PHE A 78 11.22 1.12 -6.33
C PHE A 78 10.95 1.73 -7.70
N TRP A 79 10.63 0.86 -8.66
CA TRP A 79 10.30 1.27 -10.00
C TRP A 79 8.80 1.51 -10.10
N VAL A 80 8.40 2.68 -10.60
CA VAL A 80 7.01 2.96 -10.98
C VAL A 80 6.94 2.92 -12.51
N LYS A 81 5.89 2.26 -13.01
CA LYS A 81 5.58 2.12 -14.43
C LYS A 81 4.25 2.81 -14.66
N TRP A 82 4.15 3.57 -15.74
CA TRP A 82 2.90 4.17 -16.18
C TRP A 82 2.86 4.19 -17.69
N SER A 83 1.67 3.98 -18.24
CA SER A 83 1.40 4.19 -19.65
C SER A 83 0.92 5.62 -19.85
N ARG A 84 1.44 6.27 -20.89
CA ARG A 84 0.85 7.49 -21.41
C ARG A 84 0.23 7.16 -22.75
N TRP A 85 -1.05 7.47 -22.88
CA TRP A 85 -1.74 7.45 -24.15
C TRP A 85 -1.51 8.79 -24.85
N ASP A 86 -0.98 8.72 -26.06
CA ASP A 86 -1.05 9.80 -27.03
C ASP A 86 -2.01 9.40 -28.16
N SER A 87 -2.44 10.34 -28.99
CA SER A 87 -3.55 10.17 -29.95
C SER A 87 -3.50 8.87 -30.78
N ASP A 88 -2.31 8.34 -31.04
CA ASP A 88 -2.10 7.13 -31.86
C ASP A 88 -1.17 6.07 -31.24
N SER A 89 -0.71 6.23 -29.99
CA SER A 89 0.22 5.25 -29.39
C SER A 89 0.26 5.23 -27.85
N CYS A 90 0.62 4.07 -27.31
CA CYS A 90 0.82 3.86 -25.87
C CYS A 90 2.31 3.78 -25.55
N TYR A 91 2.81 4.75 -24.79
CA TYR A 91 4.20 4.80 -24.35
C TYR A 91 4.32 4.26 -22.92
N TYR A 92 5.14 3.23 -22.76
CA TYR A 92 5.47 2.67 -21.44
C TYR A 92 6.67 3.41 -20.84
N ASN A 93 6.40 4.19 -19.79
CA ASN A 93 7.43 4.88 -19.03
C ASN A 93 7.74 4.12 -17.75
N LYS A 94 9.00 4.16 -17.34
CA LYS A 94 9.46 3.54 -16.09
C LYS A 94 10.51 4.43 -15.44
N ASN A 95 10.26 4.86 -14.21
CA ASN A 95 11.20 5.65 -13.43
C ASN A 95 11.45 5.02 -12.07
N LYS A 96 12.69 5.14 -11.59
CA LYS A 96 13.03 4.76 -10.22
C LYS A 96 12.68 5.93 -9.30
N VAL A 97 11.87 5.65 -8.29
CA VAL A 97 11.48 6.62 -7.27
C VAL A 97 11.98 6.14 -5.91
N TRP A 98 12.29 7.08 -5.04
CA TRP A 98 12.66 6.80 -3.67
C TRP A 98 11.57 7.33 -2.76
N PHE A 99 11.19 6.53 -1.77
CA PHE A 99 10.43 7.01 -0.64
C PHE A 99 11.39 7.81 0.27
N LYS A 100 11.76 9.03 -0.16
CA LYS A 100 12.37 10.02 0.73
C LYS A 100 11.23 10.81 1.35
N ASP A 101 11.10 10.70 2.66
CA ASP A 101 10.26 11.53 3.53
C ASP A 101 8.74 11.40 3.36
N MET A 102 8.23 10.18 3.60
CA MET A 102 6.83 9.96 3.97
C MET A 102 6.72 9.59 5.45
#